data_AF-A0A9N9MZR5-F1
#
_entry.id   AF-A0A9N9MZR5-F1
#
_cell.length_a   1.000
_cell.length_b   1.000
_cell.length_c   1.000
_cell.angle_alpha   90.00
_cell.angle_beta   90.00
_cell.angle_gamma   90.00
#
_symmetry.space_group_name_H-M   'P 1'
#
loop_
_entity.id
_entity.type
_entity.pdbx_description
1 polymer ?
#
loop_
_entity_poly.entity_id
_entity_poly.type
_entity_poly.pdbx_seq_one_letter_code
_entity_poly.pdbx_strand_id
1 'polypeptide(L)' 'MPQRCIIPGCFGEANRSVFRVPKNIDRREEWLKAIRDVFPNLDVGENFYVCEKHFKEADFTAYIIDKSGKIIQKVSL' A
#
# COMPACT_ATOMS: atom_id res chain seq x y z
N MET A 1 6.35 -15.16 9.42
CA MET A 1 4.88 -15.28 9.27
C MET A 1 4.51 -14.74 7.89
N PRO A 2 3.62 -15.38 7.11
CA PRO A 2 3.24 -14.86 5.81
C PRO A 2 2.52 -13.50 5.98
N GLN A 3 3.00 -12.49 5.27
CA GLN A 3 2.42 -11.14 5.29
C GLN A 3 1.09 -11.19 4.54
N ARG A 4 -0.03 -11.28 5.27
CA ARG A 4 -1.38 -11.35 4.69
C ARG A 4 -2.01 -9.96 4.62
N CYS A 5 -2.78 -9.73 3.56
CA CYS A 5 -3.60 -8.53 3.44
C CYS A 5 -4.62 -8.47 4.59
N ILE A 6 -4.76 -7.31 5.23
CA ILE A 6 -5.71 -7.10 6.34
C ILE A 6 -7.16 -7.04 5.87
N ILE A 7 -7.39 -6.78 4.59
CA ILE A 7 -8.74 -6.57 4.05
C ILE A 7 -9.56 -7.87 4.09
N PRO A 8 -10.73 -7.87 4.75
CA PRO A 8 -11.60 -9.04 4.84
C PRO A 8 -11.97 -9.58 3.45
N GLY A 9 -11.97 -10.91 3.30
CA GLY A 9 -12.26 -11.55 2.02
C GLY A 9 -11.19 -11.36 0.95
N CYS A 10 -10.05 -10.73 1.28
CA CYS A 10 -8.91 -10.70 0.38
C CYS A 10 -8.12 -12.02 0.45
N PHE A 11 -8.53 -12.99 -0.35
CA PHE A 11 -7.74 -14.19 -0.61
C PHE A 11 -6.51 -13.78 -1.43
N GLY A 12 -5.37 -13.66 -0.75
CA GLY A 12 -4.09 -13.41 -1.38
C GLY A 12 -3.67 -14.65 -2.17
N GLU A 13 -3.51 -14.51 -3.48
CA GLU A 13 -2.74 -15.48 -4.25
C GLU A 13 -1.30 -15.49 -3.73
N ALA A 14 -0.63 -16.63 -3.77
CA ALA A 14 0.66 -16.86 -3.14
C ALA A 14 1.81 -15.94 -3.62
N ASN A 15 1.61 -15.19 -4.71
CA ASN A 15 2.61 -14.33 -5.37
C ASN A 15 2.18 -12.85 -5.50
N ARG A 16 1.34 -12.33 -4.60
CA ARG A 16 0.97 -10.89 -4.64
C ARG A 16 1.91 -10.03 -3.81
N SER A 17 2.22 -8.85 -4.32
CA SER A 17 2.96 -7.83 -3.59
C SER A 17 2.07 -7.30 -2.46
N VAL A 18 2.64 -7.28 -1.26
CA VAL A 18 1.99 -6.73 -0.07
C VAL A 18 2.80 -5.56 0.43
N PHE A 19 2.11 -4.44 0.66
CA PHE A 19 2.69 -3.21 1.14
C PHE A 19 2.41 -3.08 2.61
N ARG A 20 3.47 -2.81 3.38
CA ARG A 20 3.33 -2.46 4.79
C ARG A 20 2.69 -1.09 4.90
N VAL A 21 1.85 -0.91 5.92
CA VAL A 21 1.35 0.41 6.29
C VAL A 21 2.52 1.41 6.42
N PRO A 22 2.38 2.63 5.86
CA PRO A 22 3.40 3.67 5.95
C PRO A 22 3.76 4.01 7.40
N LYS A 23 5.04 4.32 7.65
CA LYS A 23 5.49 4.90 8.92
C LYS A 23 5.16 6.38 9.05
N ASN A 24 5.06 7.09 7.92
CA ASN A 24 4.65 8.49 7.89
C ASN A 24 3.18 8.58 8.32
N ILE A 25 2.91 9.46 9.27
CA ILE A 25 1.61 9.59 9.93
C ILE A 25 0.54 10.04 8.93
N ASP A 26 0.84 11.03 8.09
CA ASP A 26 -0.12 11.56 7.11
C ASP A 26 -0.60 10.48 6.14
N ARG A 27 0.35 9.78 5.50
CA ARG A 27 0.06 8.65 4.59
C ARG A 27 -0.66 7.51 5.31
N ARG A 28 -0.32 7.25 6.57
CA ARG A 28 -0.98 6.21 7.38
C ARG A 28 -2.44 6.59 7.65
N GLU A 29 -2.71 7.82 8.03
CA GLU A 29 -4.08 8.32 8.25
C GLU A 29 -4.91 8.26 6.97
N GLU A 30 -4.34 8.59 5.81
CA GLU A 30 -5.03 8.44 4.52
C GLU A 30 -5.42 6.98 4.23
N TRP A 31 -4.51 6.03 4.47
CA TRP A 31 -4.81 4.61 4.32
C TRP A 31 -5.91 4.17 5.28
N LEU A 32 -5.80 4.54 6.56
CA LEU A 32 -6.79 4.19 7.57
C LEU A 32 -8.16 4.78 7.23
N LYS A 33 -8.21 6.02 6.73
CA LYS A 33 -9.45 6.65 6.29
C LYS A 33 -10.07 5.88 5.13
N ALA A 34 -9.31 5.55 4.09
CA ALA A 34 -9.81 4.79 2.94
C ALA A 34 -10.29 3.39 3.33
N ILE A 35 -9.59 2.72 4.24
CA ILE A 35 -9.99 1.40 4.75
C ILE A 35 -11.26 1.51 5.58
N ARG A 36 -11.37 2.47 6.50
CA ARG A 36 -12.56 2.66 7.34
C ARG A 36 -13.79 3.12 6.57
N ASP A 37 -13.61 3.83 5.45
CA ASP A 37 -14.71 4.23 4.57
C ASP A 37 -15.43 3.01 3.99
N VAL A 38 -14.68 1.97 3.60
CA VAL A 38 -15.21 0.72 3.05
C VAL A 38 -15.52 -0.30 4.15
N PHE A 39 -14.71 -0.35 5.19
CA PHE A 39 -14.76 -1.31 6.29
C PHE A 39 -14.73 -0.60 7.65
N PRO A 40 -15.84 0.04 8.07
CA PRO A 40 -15.88 0.90 9.25
C PRO A 40 -15.61 0.16 10.57
N ASN A 41 -15.89 -1.15 10.62
CA ASN A 41 -15.70 -1.99 11.80
C ASN A 41 -14.41 -2.82 11.75
N LEU A 42 -13.51 -2.57 10.78
CA LEU A 42 -12.26 -3.30 10.69
C LEU A 42 -11.26 -2.75 11.69
N ASP A 43 -10.93 -3.56 12.69
CA ASP A 43 -9.85 -3.26 13.62
C ASP A 43 -8.50 -3.45 12.92
N VAL A 44 -7.78 -2.33 12.75
CA VAL A 44 -6.48 -2.29 12.09
C VAL A 44 -5.43 -1.83 13.09
N GLY A 45 -4.53 -2.75 13.45
CA GLY A 45 -3.42 -2.46 14.36
C GLY A 45 -2.34 -1.56 13.73
N GLU A 46 -1.20 -1.44 14.40
CA GLU A 46 -0.10 -0.58 13.90
C GLU A 46 0.76 -1.21 12.80
N ASN A 47 0.66 -2.54 12.68
CA ASN A 47 1.45 -3.32 11.74
C ASN A 47 0.51 -4.17 10.90
N PHE A 48 0.00 -3.60 9.83
CA PHE A 48 -0.80 -4.31 8.85
C PHE A 48 -0.23 -4.17 7.44
N TYR A 49 -0.72 -5.05 6.56
CA TYR A 49 -0.32 -5.12 5.18
C TYR A 49 -1.54 -5.04 4.27
N VAL A 50 -1.37 -4.41 3.12
CA VAL A 50 -2.41 -4.30 2.09
C VAL A 50 -1.80 -4.73 0.76
N CYS A 51 -2.47 -5.63 0.03
CA CYS A 51 -1.97 -6.07 -1.28
C CYS A 51 -2.23 -5.06 -2.39
N GLU A 52 -1.45 -5.15 -3.47
CA GLU A 52 -1.46 -4.22 -4.61
C GLU A 52 -2.85 -3.96 -5.22
N LYS A 53 -3.79 -4.93 -5.18
CA LYS A 53 -5.14 -4.78 -5.75
C LYS A 53 -5.99 -3.65 -5.15
N HIS A 54 -5.63 -3.21 -3.94
CA HIS A 54 -6.34 -2.15 -3.23
C HIS A 54 -5.80 -0.75 -3.53
N PHE A 55 -4.77 -0.68 -4.37
CA PHE A 55 -4.20 0.55 -4.87
C PHE A 55 -4.59 0.69 -6.33
N LYS A 56 -4.77 1.93 -6.78
CA LYS A 56 -4.87 2.24 -8.20
C LYS A 56 -3.45 2.30 -8.75
N GLU A 57 -3.28 2.07 -10.05
CA GLU A 57 -1.98 2.22 -10.72
C GLU A 57 -1.38 3.61 -10.44
N ALA A 58 -2.22 4.65 -10.44
CA ALA A 58 -1.83 6.04 -10.14
C ALA A 58 -1.32 6.28 -8.71
N ASP A 59 -1.62 5.39 -7.76
CA ASP A 59 -1.07 5.46 -6.40
C ASP A 59 0.41 5.04 -6.37
N PHE A 60 0.85 4.29 -7.38
CA PHE A 60 2.24 3.93 -7.56
C PHE A 60 2.98 5.04 -8.30
N THR A 61 4.06 5.49 -7.68
CA THR A 61 5.00 6.41 -8.30
C THR A 61 6.25 5.64 -8.68
N ALA A 62 6.53 5.56 -9.97
CA ALA A 62 7.82 5.14 -10.50
C ALA A 62 8.76 6.35 -10.56
N TYR A 63 10.02 6.13 -10.17
CA TYR A 63 11.08 7.10 -10.35
C TYR A 63 12.03 6.56 -11.39
N ILE A 64 12.27 7.31 -12.46
CA ILE A 64 13.37 7.02 -13.38
C ILE A 64 14.63 7.56 -12.72
N ILE A 65 15.62 6.70 -12.55
CA ILE A 65 16.89 7.01 -11.90
C ILE A 65 17.99 6.90 -12.95
N ASP A 66 18.85 7.92 -13.05
CA ASP A 66 20.05 7.86 -13.89
C ASP A 66 21.11 6.91 -13.30
N LYS A 67 22.12 6.53 -14.11
CA LYS A 67 23.26 5.68 -13.70
C LYS A 67 23.97 6.18 -12.44
N SER A 68 23.91 7.47 -12.14
CA SER A 68 24.48 8.05 -10.90
C SER A 68 23.55 7.99 -9.67
N GLY A 69 22.36 7.37 -9.76
CA GLY A 69 21.42 7.27 -8.64
C GLY A 69 20.53 8.50 -8.45
N LYS A 70 20.57 9.47 -9.38
CA LYS A 70 19.76 10.70 -9.33
C LYS A 70 18.40 10.46 -9.97
N ILE A 71 17.32 10.88 -9.28
CA ILE A 71 15.96 10.89 -9.82
C ILE A 71 15.90 11.90 -10.97
N ILE A 72 15.59 11.42 -12.17
CA ILE A 72 15.48 12.23 -13.40
C ILE A 72 14.03 12.47 -13.81
N GLN A 73 13.11 11.58 -13.42
CA GLN A 73 11.69 11.76 -13.72
C GLN A 73 10.82 11.04 -12.69
N LYS A 74 9.70 11.67 -12.32
CA LYS A 74 8.62 11.06 -11.54
C LYS A 74 7.49 10.70 -12.50
N VAL A 75 7.13 9.43 -12.58
CA VAL A 75 6.01 8.94 -13.38
C VAL A 75 4.99 8.35 -12.42
N SER A 76 3.78 8.90 -12.40
CA SER A 76 2.63 8.23 -11.80
C SER A 76 2.15 7.18 -12.80
N LEU A 77 2.01 5.92 -12.36
CA LEU A 77 1.63 4.80 -13.23
C LEU A 77 0.14 4.83 -13.61
#